data_AF-A0A8T0XSZ0-F1
#
_entry.id   AF-A0A8T0XSZ0-F1
#
_cell.length_a   1.000
_cell.length_b   1.000
_cell.length_c   1.000
_cell.angle_alpha   90.00
_cell.angle_beta   90.00
_cell.angle_gamma   90.00
#
_symmetry.space_group_name_H-M   'P 1'
#
loop_
_entity.id
_entity.type
_entity.pdbx_description
1 polymer ?
#
loop_
_entity_poly.entity_id
_entity_poly.type
_entity_poly.pdbx_seq_one_letter_code
_entity_poly.pdbx_strand_id
1 'polypeptide(L)'
;MSPLHCAFSKEKSKECNKLKLGNYDADGIIYKRDKYWNVSATILSQASVLLLSSKLDAQTPHKYAKHLLGSLDGGNKELITVDYSVHGAFFWTQLDEENPMSEVCGMKILGSYVKSKGDLASLDKSCLDEMPGFNMTLQIDHQNAYFGTDDAYDGIINSSSGSS
;
A
#
# COMPACT_ATOMS: atom_id res chain seq x y z
N MET A 1 4.99 11.33 14.40
CA MET A 1 6.40 11.04 14.09
C MET A 1 6.78 9.78 14.85
N SER A 2 7.33 8.75 14.19
CA SER A 2 7.68 7.49 14.85
C SER A 2 8.91 7.66 15.77
N PRO A 3 8.94 7.11 16.99
CA PRO A 3 10.14 7.11 17.84
C PRO A 3 11.37 6.51 17.14
N LEU A 4 11.18 5.47 16.34
CA LEU A 4 12.24 4.84 15.56
C LEU A 4 12.80 5.79 14.51
N HIS A 5 11.95 6.58 13.85
CA HIS A 5 12.41 7.62 12.92
C HIS A 5 13.35 8.61 13.62
N CYS A 6 12.99 9.10 14.80
CA CYS A 6 13.81 10.05 15.54
C CYS A 6 15.13 9.44 16.05
N ALA A 7 15.11 8.17 16.47
CA ALA A 7 16.32 7.45 16.84
C ALA A 7 17.26 7.32 15.63
N PHE A 8 16.80 6.68 14.56
CA PHE A 8 17.65 6.34 13.41
C PHE A 8 18.09 7.54 12.58
N SER A 9 17.21 8.53 12.38
CA SER A 9 17.58 9.72 11.60
C SER A 9 18.40 10.74 12.41
N LYS A 10 18.34 10.67 13.75
CA LYS A 10 18.88 11.71 14.64
C LYS A 10 18.38 13.12 14.26
N GLU A 11 17.17 13.22 13.72
CA GLU A 11 16.55 14.48 13.30
C GLU A 11 16.36 15.42 14.50
N LYS A 12 16.77 16.69 14.35
CA LYS A 12 16.74 17.70 15.42
C LYS A 12 15.43 18.51 15.45
N SER A 13 14.33 17.95 14.95
CA SER A 13 13.01 18.59 14.97
C SER A 13 12.48 18.74 16.41
N LYS A 14 11.53 19.66 16.63
CA LYS A 14 10.94 19.87 17.96
C LYS A 14 10.28 18.59 18.49
N GLU A 15 9.72 17.81 17.59
CA GLU A 15 9.04 16.54 17.87
C GLU A 15 10.04 15.47 18.29
N CYS A 16 11.15 15.32 17.56
CA CYS A 16 12.18 14.33 17.88
C CYS A 16 13.00 14.70 19.13
N ASN A 17 13.29 15.99 19.35
CA ASN A 17 14.02 16.45 20.54
C ASN A 17 13.26 16.14 21.84
N LYS A 18 11.91 16.12 21.82
CA LYS A 18 11.11 15.72 22.98
C LYS A 18 11.35 14.27 23.40
N LEU A 19 11.66 13.39 22.44
CA LEU A 19 11.84 11.96 22.68
C LEU A 19 13.24 11.61 23.20
N LYS A 20 14.24 12.48 22.99
CA LYS A 20 15.64 12.28 23.44
C LYS A 20 16.31 10.99 22.92
N LEU A 21 15.92 10.51 21.74
CA LEU A 21 16.35 9.21 21.18
C LEU A 21 17.62 9.27 20.30
N GLY A 22 18.16 10.46 20.01
CA GLY A 22 19.27 10.65 19.07
C GLY A 22 20.67 10.78 19.69
N ASN A 23 20.87 10.38 20.94
CA ASN A 23 22.10 10.68 21.70
C ASN A 23 23.15 9.54 21.73
N TYR A 24 22.94 8.46 20.97
CA TYR A 24 23.88 7.35 20.87
C TYR A 24 24.99 7.61 19.83
N ASP A 25 26.14 6.95 19.98
CA ASP A 25 27.30 7.11 19.11
C ASP A 25 27.13 6.33 17.79
N ALA A 26 26.49 6.97 16.82
CA ALA A 26 26.36 6.51 15.44
C ALA A 26 25.94 7.68 14.55
N ASP A 27 26.13 7.54 13.24
CA ASP A 27 25.56 8.48 12.28
C ASP A 27 24.06 8.28 12.10
N GLY A 28 23.35 9.38 11.83
CA GLY A 28 21.94 9.32 11.49
C GLY A 28 21.77 8.78 10.06
N ILE A 29 20.85 7.82 9.88
CA ILE A 29 20.44 7.32 8.58
C ILE A 29 19.51 8.37 7.97
N ILE A 30 20.11 9.41 7.37
CA ILE A 30 19.38 10.48 6.69
C ILE A 30 19.85 10.60 5.26
N TYR A 31 18.91 10.86 4.37
CA TYR A 31 19.24 11.33 3.05
C TYR A 31 19.92 12.70 3.15
N LYS A 32 21.15 12.81 2.66
CA LYS A 32 21.83 14.10 2.54
C LYS A 32 21.08 14.90 1.48
N ARG A 33 20.45 16.01 1.91
CA ARG A 33 19.72 16.90 1.01
C ARG A 33 20.65 17.39 -0.09
N ASP A 34 20.30 17.07 -1.33
CA ASP A 34 21.00 17.48 -2.52
C ASP A 34 20.09 18.31 -3.43
N LYS A 35 20.51 18.56 -4.66
CA LYS A 35 19.74 19.33 -5.63
C LYS A 35 18.40 18.70 -6.03
N TYR A 36 18.14 17.44 -5.66
CA TYR A 36 16.87 16.76 -5.92
C TYR A 36 15.96 16.73 -4.69
N TRP A 37 16.47 17.11 -3.52
CA TRP A 37 15.66 17.23 -2.31
C TRP A 37 14.56 18.28 -2.48
N ASN A 38 13.32 17.89 -2.20
CA ASN A 38 12.15 18.78 -2.29
C ASN A 38 11.97 19.44 -3.67
N VAL A 39 12.45 18.76 -4.72
CA VAL A 39 12.22 19.13 -6.11
C VAL A 39 11.26 18.13 -6.71
N SER A 40 10.18 18.65 -7.30
CA SER A 40 9.24 17.86 -8.07
C SER A 40 9.94 17.17 -9.24
N ALA A 41 9.71 15.88 -9.42
CA ALA A 41 10.20 15.18 -10.60
C ALA A 41 9.36 15.55 -11.83
N THR A 42 10.02 15.99 -12.90
CA THR A 42 9.37 16.26 -14.19
C THR A 42 9.20 14.98 -14.99
N ILE A 43 7.98 14.72 -15.44
CA ILE A 43 7.61 13.67 -16.38
C ILE A 43 8.02 14.15 -17.77
N LEU A 44 9.00 13.48 -18.37
CA LEU A 44 9.46 13.79 -19.71
C LEU A 44 8.35 13.55 -20.74
N SER A 45 8.36 14.27 -21.87
CA SER A 45 7.29 14.19 -22.89
C SER A 45 7.05 12.79 -23.45
N GLN A 46 8.07 11.94 -23.49
CA GLN A 46 7.99 10.56 -23.95
C GLN A 46 7.68 9.54 -22.84
N ALA A 47 7.51 10.01 -21.59
CA ALA A 47 7.27 9.17 -20.44
C ALA A 47 5.84 9.36 -19.92
N SER A 48 5.34 8.32 -19.27
CA SER A 48 4.11 8.34 -18.48
C SER A 48 4.39 7.79 -17.09
N VAL A 49 3.49 8.10 -16.17
CA VAL A 49 3.56 7.62 -14.79
C VAL A 49 2.25 6.97 -14.39
N LEU A 50 2.29 5.69 -14.08
CA LEU A 50 1.19 4.94 -13.51
C LEU A 50 1.42 4.74 -12.01
N LEU A 51 0.52 5.25 -11.18
CA LEU A 51 0.47 4.95 -9.75
C LEU A 51 -0.70 4.02 -9.46
N LEU A 52 -0.48 3.01 -8.61
CA LEU A 52 -1.53 2.19 -8.03
C LEU A 52 -1.56 2.42 -6.53
N SER A 53 -2.75 2.56 -5.95
CA SER A 53 -2.92 2.74 -4.52
C SER A 53 -4.23 2.14 -4.05
N SER A 54 -4.23 1.59 -2.84
CA SER A 54 -5.44 1.14 -2.16
C SER A 54 -5.87 2.10 -1.06
N LYS A 55 -7.18 2.27 -0.87
CA LYS A 55 -7.74 3.06 0.24
C LYS A 55 -7.55 2.43 1.62
N LEU A 56 -7.41 1.10 1.71
CA LEU A 56 -7.18 0.38 2.98
C LEU A 56 -5.68 0.11 3.26
N ASP A 57 -4.76 0.75 2.53
CA ASP A 57 -3.34 0.62 2.80
C ASP A 57 -2.91 1.40 4.06
N ALA A 58 -2.68 0.66 5.15
CA ALA A 58 -2.24 1.23 6.42
C ALA A 58 -0.75 1.64 6.43
N GLN A 59 0.08 1.07 5.55
CA GLN A 59 1.53 1.30 5.52
C GLN A 59 1.89 2.50 4.64
N THR A 60 1.27 2.59 3.45
CA THR A 60 1.36 3.74 2.55
C THR A 60 -0.03 4.34 2.28
N PRO A 61 -0.58 5.11 3.25
CA PRO A 61 -1.93 5.67 3.15
C PRO A 61 -2.20 6.39 1.83
N HIS A 62 -3.37 6.11 1.25
CA HIS A 62 -3.80 6.61 -0.06
C HIS A 62 -3.64 8.12 -0.27
N LYS A 63 -3.79 8.94 0.78
CA LYS A 63 -3.55 10.39 0.73
C LYS A 63 -2.15 10.75 0.22
N TYR A 64 -1.14 9.93 0.51
CA TYR A 64 0.23 10.16 0.06
C TYR A 64 0.42 9.79 -1.41
N ALA A 65 -0.33 8.82 -1.94
CA ALA A 65 -0.34 8.54 -3.38
C ALA A 65 -0.93 9.72 -4.16
N LYS A 66 -2.04 10.33 -3.66
CA LYS A 66 -2.59 11.57 -4.25
C LYS A 66 -1.58 12.72 -4.19
N HIS A 67 -0.91 12.88 -3.04
CA HIS A 67 0.10 13.91 -2.87
C HIS A 67 1.30 13.70 -3.81
N LEU A 68 1.79 12.46 -3.96
CA LEU A 68 2.84 12.11 -4.90
C LEU A 68 2.41 12.38 -6.34
N LEU A 69 1.22 11.95 -6.75
CA LEU A 69 0.71 12.24 -8.09
C LEU A 69 0.66 13.75 -8.34
N GLY A 70 0.16 14.52 -7.38
CA GLY A 70 0.06 15.98 -7.46
C GLY A 70 1.42 16.68 -7.49
N SER A 71 2.45 16.14 -6.85
CA SER A 71 3.78 16.74 -6.81
C SER A 71 4.60 16.51 -8.08
N LEU A 72 4.28 15.50 -8.89
CA LEU A 72 4.95 15.27 -10.18
C LEU A 72 4.64 16.41 -11.16
N ASP A 73 5.65 16.95 -11.82
CA ASP A 73 5.49 17.98 -12.85
C ASP A 73 5.23 17.32 -14.22
N GLY A 74 4.12 17.67 -14.87
CA GLY A 74 3.64 17.02 -16.10
C GLY A 74 2.29 16.32 -15.96
N GLY A 75 1.58 16.22 -17.09
CA GLY A 75 0.19 15.74 -17.13
C GLY A 75 0.01 14.26 -17.51
N ASN A 76 1.04 13.61 -18.05
CA ASN A 76 0.95 12.22 -18.51
C ASN A 76 1.10 11.23 -17.34
N LYS A 77 0.13 11.27 -16.42
CA LYS A 77 0.12 10.48 -15.20
C LYS A 77 -1.29 10.08 -14.82
N GLU A 78 -1.44 8.89 -14.25
CA GLU A 78 -2.72 8.38 -13.78
C GLU A 78 -2.54 7.65 -12.46
N LEU A 79 -3.51 7.82 -11.56
CA LEU A 79 -3.60 7.09 -10.30
C LEU A 79 -4.80 6.16 -10.36
N ILE A 80 -4.53 4.86 -10.39
CA ILE A 80 -5.53 3.83 -10.20
C ILE A 80 -5.74 3.64 -8.70
N THR A 81 -7.00 3.78 -8.28
CA THR A 81 -7.41 3.62 -6.89
C THR A 81 -8.22 2.35 -6.76
N VAL A 82 -7.79 1.46 -5.88
CA VAL A 82 -8.55 0.29 -5.45
C VAL A 82 -9.21 0.61 -4.12
N ASP A 83 -10.50 0.27 -3.98
CA ASP A 83 -11.24 0.59 -2.76
C ASP A 83 -10.89 -0.35 -1.61
N TYR A 84 -10.76 -1.65 -1.88
CA TYR A 84 -10.66 -2.68 -0.85
C TYR A 84 -9.45 -3.61 -1.09
N SER A 85 -8.26 -3.11 -0.81
CA SER A 85 -7.00 -3.88 -0.91
C SER A 85 -6.01 -3.45 0.17
N VAL A 86 -5.03 -4.27 0.50
CA VAL A 86 -4.01 -3.94 1.51
C VAL A 86 -2.78 -3.27 0.88
N HIS A 87 -1.71 -3.11 1.67
CA HIS A 87 -0.44 -2.60 1.18
C HIS A 87 0.09 -3.42 0.01
N GLY A 88 0.57 -2.76 -1.05
CA GLY A 88 1.06 -3.44 -2.25
C GLY A 88 -0.05 -3.82 -3.23
N ALA A 89 -0.89 -2.85 -3.60
CA ALA A 89 -2.05 -3.01 -4.49
C ALA A 89 -1.74 -3.68 -5.85
N PHE A 90 -0.48 -3.72 -6.29
CA PHE A 90 -0.08 -4.54 -7.45
C PHE A 90 -0.35 -6.03 -7.25
N PHE A 91 -0.08 -6.56 -6.06
CA PHE A 91 -0.12 -7.99 -5.76
C PHE A 91 -1.34 -8.40 -4.93
N TRP A 92 -1.91 -7.48 -4.15
CA TRP A 92 -3.01 -7.78 -3.23
C TRP A 92 -4.38 -7.32 -3.75
N THR A 93 -4.62 -7.59 -5.03
CA THR A 93 -5.86 -7.25 -5.74
C THR A 93 -6.47 -8.50 -6.36
N GLN A 94 -6.66 -9.52 -5.52
CA GLN A 94 -7.26 -10.79 -5.89
C GLN A 94 -8.64 -10.56 -6.52
N LEU A 95 -8.85 -11.21 -7.67
CA LEU A 95 -10.15 -11.24 -8.36
C LEU A 95 -11.01 -12.44 -7.91
N ASP A 96 -10.36 -13.47 -7.38
CA ASP A 96 -10.99 -14.67 -6.83
C ASP A 96 -10.58 -14.80 -5.35
N GLU A 97 -11.57 -14.68 -4.45
CA GLU A 97 -11.36 -14.75 -3.00
C GLU A 97 -11.00 -16.16 -2.52
N GLU A 98 -11.36 -17.20 -3.27
CA GLU A 98 -11.12 -18.60 -2.90
C GLU A 98 -9.76 -19.11 -3.39
N ASN A 99 -9.21 -18.48 -4.45
CA ASN A 99 -7.94 -18.86 -5.04
C ASN A 99 -6.88 -17.76 -4.91
N PRO A 100 -5.99 -17.83 -3.90
CA PRO A 100 -4.93 -16.83 -3.71
C PRO A 100 -3.86 -16.83 -4.80
N MET A 101 -3.85 -17.85 -5.67
CA MET A 101 -2.94 -17.96 -6.82
C MET A 101 -3.56 -17.46 -8.12
N SER A 102 -4.80 -16.98 -8.09
CA SER A 102 -5.48 -16.40 -9.24
C SER A 102 -4.81 -15.13 -9.75
N GLU A 103 -5.19 -14.70 -10.95
CA GLU A 103 -4.74 -13.42 -11.49
C GLU A 103 -5.23 -12.26 -10.61
N VAL A 104 -4.35 -11.29 -10.39
CA VAL A 104 -4.67 -10.09 -9.61
C VAL A 104 -4.81 -8.87 -10.52
N CYS A 105 -5.78 -8.01 -10.23
CA CYS A 105 -6.13 -6.88 -11.09
C CYS A 105 -4.96 -5.89 -11.26
N GLY A 106 -4.19 -5.64 -10.19
CA GLY A 106 -3.03 -4.75 -10.24
C GLY A 106 -1.96 -5.22 -11.24
N MET A 107 -1.76 -6.54 -11.37
CA MET A 107 -0.86 -7.12 -12.37
C MET A 107 -1.45 -7.07 -13.78
N LYS A 108 -2.78 -7.25 -13.94
CA LYS A 108 -3.44 -7.05 -15.24
C LYS A 108 -3.26 -5.62 -15.76
N ILE A 109 -3.47 -4.63 -14.90
CA ILE A 109 -3.28 -3.20 -15.23
C ILE A 109 -1.82 -2.92 -15.60
N LEU A 110 -0.86 -3.44 -14.82
CA LEU A 110 0.56 -3.32 -15.16
C LEU A 110 0.90 -3.95 -16.51
N GLY A 111 0.36 -5.15 -16.77
CA GLY A 111 0.51 -5.83 -18.05
C GLY A 111 -0.03 -5.00 -19.20
N SER A 112 -1.21 -4.40 -19.04
CA SER A 112 -1.80 -3.48 -20.02
C SER A 112 -0.94 -2.25 -20.25
N TYR A 113 -0.41 -1.65 -19.18
CA TYR A 113 0.49 -0.49 -19.25
C TYR A 113 1.76 -0.79 -20.05
N VAL A 114 2.39 -1.94 -19.78
CA VAL A 114 3.61 -2.36 -20.51
C VAL A 114 3.29 -2.67 -21.97
N LYS A 115 2.20 -3.41 -22.23
CA LYS A 115 1.78 -3.78 -23.60
C LYS A 115 1.44 -2.56 -24.45
N SER A 116 0.86 -1.53 -23.84
CA SER A 116 0.55 -0.25 -24.48
C SER A 116 1.74 0.72 -24.54
N LYS A 117 2.95 0.28 -24.15
CA LYS A 117 4.17 1.11 -24.11
C LYS A 117 4.00 2.37 -23.25
N GLY A 118 3.22 2.26 -22.19
CA GLY A 118 2.93 3.34 -21.27
C GLY A 118 1.82 4.30 -21.72
N ASP A 119 1.07 3.99 -22.78
CA ASP A 119 -0.08 4.82 -23.15
C ASP A 119 -1.23 4.65 -22.15
N LEU A 120 -1.41 5.67 -21.30
CA LEU A 120 -2.41 5.68 -20.23
C LEU A 120 -3.85 5.64 -20.77
N ALA A 121 -4.09 6.22 -21.94
CA ALA A 121 -5.42 6.21 -22.55
C ALA A 121 -5.85 4.81 -23.01
N SER A 122 -4.88 3.93 -23.24
CA SER A 122 -5.08 2.54 -23.69
C SER A 122 -5.05 1.53 -22.54
N LEU A 123 -5.10 1.98 -21.27
CA LEU A 123 -5.14 1.09 -20.12
C LEU A 123 -6.46 0.31 -20.07
N ASP A 124 -6.34 -1.01 -20.11
CA ASP A 124 -7.42 -1.91 -19.70
C ASP A 124 -7.56 -1.88 -18.18
N LYS A 125 -8.72 -1.43 -17.73
CA LYS A 125 -9.09 -1.24 -16.32
C LYS A 125 -10.32 -2.06 -15.94
N SER A 126 -10.80 -2.95 -16.82
CA SER A 126 -12.05 -3.68 -16.62
C SER A 126 -12.03 -4.53 -15.35
N CYS A 127 -10.86 -5.04 -14.96
CA CYS A 127 -10.72 -5.85 -13.75
C CYS A 127 -11.07 -5.10 -12.46
N LEU A 128 -11.12 -3.75 -12.47
CA LEU A 128 -11.56 -2.98 -11.31
C LEU A 128 -13.05 -3.19 -11.03
N ASP A 129 -13.86 -3.43 -12.07
CA ASP A 129 -15.29 -3.72 -11.95
C ASP A 129 -15.54 -5.17 -11.48
N GLU A 130 -14.54 -6.05 -11.63
CA GLU A 130 -14.55 -7.44 -11.17
C GLU A 130 -14.04 -7.60 -9.74
N MET A 131 -13.44 -6.55 -9.16
CA MET A 131 -12.88 -6.61 -7.80
C MET A 131 -13.97 -6.96 -6.78
N PRO A 132 -13.73 -7.93 -5.88
CA PRO A 132 -14.69 -8.28 -4.86
C PRO A 132 -14.95 -7.09 -3.91
N GLY A 133 -16.19 -7.03 -3.42
CA GLY A 133 -16.58 -6.06 -2.41
C GLY A 133 -15.96 -6.39 -1.05
N PHE A 134 -15.78 -5.38 -0.19
CA PHE A 134 -15.32 -5.63 1.17
C PHE A 134 -16.35 -6.44 1.96
N ASN A 135 -15.94 -7.64 2.39
CA ASN A 135 -16.73 -8.53 3.21
C ASN A 135 -15.98 -8.84 4.52
N MET A 136 -16.68 -8.71 5.65
CA MET A 136 -16.16 -9.11 6.97
C MET A 136 -16.55 -10.56 7.33
N THR A 137 -17.17 -11.31 6.41
CA THR A 137 -17.44 -12.72 6.64
C THR A 137 -16.15 -13.52 6.48
N LEU A 138 -15.66 -14.09 7.58
CA LEU A 138 -14.48 -14.95 7.56
C LEU A 138 -14.88 -16.39 7.21
N GLN A 139 -14.04 -17.10 6.45
CA GLN A 139 -14.25 -18.53 6.23
C GLN A 139 -14.14 -19.30 7.55
N ILE A 140 -14.98 -20.32 7.73
CA ILE A 140 -15.14 -21.05 9.00
C ILE A 140 -13.85 -21.73 9.48
N ASP A 141 -13.01 -22.15 8.54
CA ASP A 141 -11.68 -22.71 8.79
C ASP A 141 -10.73 -21.66 9.38
N HIS A 142 -10.72 -20.44 8.85
CA HIS A 142 -9.96 -19.32 9.42
C HIS A 142 -10.49 -18.91 10.80
N GLN A 143 -11.82 -18.89 10.98
CA GLN A 143 -12.43 -18.56 12.27
C GLN A 143 -11.99 -19.56 13.35
N ASN A 144 -12.07 -20.84 13.05
CA ASN A 144 -11.63 -21.90 13.95
C ASN A 144 -10.10 -21.88 14.18
N ALA A 145 -9.30 -21.72 13.14
CA ALA A 145 -7.84 -21.75 13.24
C ALA A 145 -7.26 -20.57 14.04
N TYR A 146 -7.82 -19.36 13.88
CA TYR A 146 -7.27 -18.16 14.51
C TYR A 146 -8.00 -17.72 15.79
N PHE A 147 -9.31 -17.96 15.88
CA PHE A 147 -10.14 -17.48 16.99
C PHE A 147 -10.72 -18.63 17.84
N GLY A 148 -10.61 -19.89 17.39
CA GLY A 148 -11.11 -21.05 18.12
C GLY A 148 -12.62 -21.04 18.32
N THR A 149 -13.35 -20.43 17.39
CA THR A 149 -14.81 -20.28 17.43
C THR A 149 -15.37 -20.25 16.01
N ASP A 150 -16.65 -20.59 15.89
CA ASP A 150 -17.38 -20.55 14.61
C ASP A 150 -17.92 -19.15 14.27
N ASP A 151 -17.79 -18.20 15.20
CA ASP A 151 -18.16 -16.79 15.04
C ASP A 151 -17.07 -15.88 15.62
N ALA A 152 -16.25 -15.29 14.75
CA ALA A 152 -15.12 -14.45 15.14
C ALA A 152 -15.51 -13.10 15.77
N TYR A 153 -16.79 -12.69 15.71
CA TYR A 153 -17.24 -11.39 16.18
C TYR A 153 -17.98 -11.49 17.53
N ASP A 154 -18.90 -12.46 17.64
CA ASP A 154 -19.75 -12.63 18.82
C ASP A 154 -19.66 -14.05 19.44
N GLY A 155 -18.82 -14.93 18.89
CA GLY A 155 -18.68 -16.32 19.32
C GLY A 155 -17.91 -16.52 20.62
N ILE A 156 -18.17 -17.66 21.26
CA ILE A 156 -17.45 -18.10 22.46
C ILE A 156 -16.35 -19.08 22.03
N ILE A 157 -15.16 -18.93 22.62
CA ILE A 157 -14.03 -19.84 22.38
C ILE A 157 -14.45 -21.27 22.74
N ASN A 158 -14.31 -22.18 21.78
CA ASN A 158 -14.46 -23.61 22.00
C ASN A 158 -13.22 -24.12 22.75
N SER A 159 -13.34 -24.17 24.08
CA SER A 159 -12.30 -24.65 24.99
C SER A 159 -11.95 -26.13 24.84
N SER A 160 -12.75 -26.90 24.09
CA SER A 160 -12.49 -28.29 23.71
C SER A 160 -11.43 -28.45 22.60
N SER A 161 -11.09 -27.37 21.89
CA SER A 161 -10.12 -27.35 20.78
C SER A 161 -8.75 -26.79 21.18
N GLY A 162 -8.51 -26.53 22.47
CA GLY A 162 -7.24 -26.05 22.99
C GLY A 162 -6.15 -27.12 22.94
N SER A 163 -5.56 -27.34 21.76
CA SER A 163 -4.27 -28.03 21.60
C SER A 163 -3.71 -27.72 20.21
N SER A 164 -2.73 -26.82 20.15
CA SER A 164 -1.55 -26.83 19.27
C SER A 164 -0.59 -25.73 19.70
#